data_AF-A0A2N3DZI9-F1
#
_entry.id   AF-A0A2N3DZI9-F1
#
_cell.length_a   1.000
_cell.length_b   1.000
_cell.length_c   1.000
_cell.angle_alpha   90.00
_cell.angle_beta   90.00
_cell.angle_gamma   90.00
#
_symmetry.space_group_name_H-M   'P 1'
#
loop_
_entity.id
_entity.type
_entity.pdbx_description
1 polymer ?
#
loop_
_entity_poly.entity_id
_entity_poly.type
_entity_poly.pdbx_seq_one_letter_code
_entity_poly.pdbx_strand_id
1 'polypeptide(L)'
;MKLLRWIVLPPAVILAMAIAVANRGPVMFSLDPFDTASPALALEVPLFLVILVSVLAGILFGGMGAWAQARRKAAKSQGTAATGETLPVLRD
;
A
#
# COMPACT_ATOMS: atom_id res chain seq x y z
N MET A 1 10.19 11.91 8.18
CA MET A 1 9.65 10.70 7.51
C MET A 1 9.83 10.64 6.00
N LYS A 2 9.87 11.76 5.25
CA LYS A 2 10.05 11.72 3.78
C LYS A 2 11.40 11.13 3.35
N LEU A 3 12.49 11.46 4.05
CA LEU A 3 13.85 10.99 3.72
C LEU A 3 14.02 9.48 3.86
N LEU A 4 13.52 8.90 4.95
CA LEU A 4 13.55 7.44 5.18
C LEU A 4 12.84 6.70 4.04
N ARG A 5 11.68 7.21 3.58
CA ARG A 5 10.95 6.61 2.48
C ARG A 5 11.76 6.60 1.18
N TRP A 6 12.48 7.67 0.89
CA TRP A 6 13.36 7.78 -0.29
C TRP A 6 14.61 6.91 -0.22
N ILE A 7 15.06 6.56 0.98
CA ILE A 7 16.20 5.64 1.16
C ILE A 7 15.72 4.18 1.07
N VAL A 8 14.54 3.86 1.60
CA VAL A 8 14.08 2.46 1.72
C VAL A 8 13.36 1.97 0.45
N LEU A 9 12.52 2.80 -0.19
CA LEU A 9 11.73 2.35 -1.35
C LEU A 9 12.59 1.94 -2.55
N PRO A 10 13.54 2.76 -3.02
CA PRO A 10 14.32 2.42 -4.21
C PRO A 10 15.06 1.08 -4.13
N PRO A 11 15.85 0.78 -3.07
CA PRO A 11 16.51 -0.51 -2.97
C PRO A 11 15.53 -1.66 -2.79
N ALA A 12 14.42 -1.47 -2.06
CA ALA A 12 13.39 -2.50 -1.93
C ALA A 12 12.76 -2.86 -3.29
N VAL A 13 12.46 -1.85 -4.12
CA VAL A 13 11.93 -2.07 -5.48
C VAL A 13 12.95 -2.77 -6.36
N ILE A 14 14.22 -2.34 -6.34
CA ILE A 14 15.30 -2.98 -7.11
C ILE A 14 15.44 -4.45 -6.71
N LEU A 15 15.44 -4.74 -5.40
CA LEU A 15 15.55 -6.10 -4.90
C LEU A 15 14.37 -6.97 -5.34
N ALA A 16 13.14 -6.47 -5.22
CA ALA A 16 11.95 -7.17 -5.70
C ALA A 16 12.03 -7.45 -7.21
N MET A 17 12.45 -6.46 -8.01
CA MET A 17 12.66 -6.66 -9.45
C MET A 17 13.73 -7.71 -9.75
N ALA A 18 14.86 -7.68 -9.04
CA ALA A 18 15.93 -8.66 -9.22
C ALA A 18 15.45 -10.09 -8.94
N ILE A 19 14.72 -10.29 -7.84
CA ILE A 19 14.12 -11.58 -7.49
C ILE A 19 13.12 -12.03 -8.58
N ALA A 20 12.27 -11.13 -9.05
CA ALA A 20 11.29 -11.44 -10.11
C ALA A 20 11.97 -11.86 -11.43
N VAL A 21 12.99 -11.11 -11.87
CA VAL A 21 13.68 -11.36 -13.15
C VAL A 21 14.53 -12.62 -13.09
N ALA A 22 15.24 -12.84 -11.97
CA ALA A 22 16.03 -14.05 -11.76
C ALA A 22 15.15 -15.31 -11.73
N ASN A 23 13.93 -15.20 -11.20
CA ASN A 23 12.99 -16.31 -11.05
C ASN A 23 11.81 -16.19 -12.02
N ARG A 24 12.15 -16.04 -13.31
CA ARG A 24 11.15 -16.02 -14.40
C ARG A 24 10.50 -17.38 -14.66
N GLY A 25 11.18 -18.46 -14.28
CA GLY A 25 10.63 -19.82 -14.32
C GLY A 25 9.70 -20.08 -13.13
N PRO A 26 8.90 -21.16 -13.19
CA PRO A 26 8.14 -21.62 -12.03
C PRO A 26 9.09 -21.95 -10.88
N VAL A 27 8.80 -21.44 -9.68
CA VAL A 27 9.54 -21.74 -8.45
C VAL A 27 8.53 -22.20 -7.41
N MET A 28 8.90 -23.21 -6.63
CA MET A 28 8.09 -23.65 -5.51
C MET A 28 8.14 -22.60 -4.41
N PHE A 29 7.05 -21.85 -4.27
CA PHE A 29 6.86 -20.84 -3.24
C PHE A 29 6.07 -21.43 -2.08
N SER A 30 6.72 -21.58 -0.92
CA SER A 30 6.11 -22.09 0.31
C SER A 30 5.78 -20.95 1.27
N LEU A 31 4.61 -21.03 1.89
CA LEU A 31 4.15 -20.14 2.97
C LEU A 31 4.26 -20.79 4.37
N ASP A 32 4.99 -21.89 4.47
CA ASP A 32 5.24 -22.61 5.72
C ASP A 32 6.70 -22.38 6.19
N PRO A 33 6.93 -21.64 7.29
CA PRO A 33 8.27 -21.41 7.83
C PRO A 33 8.75 -22.51 8.78
N PHE A 34 7.91 -23.50 9.12
CA PHE A 34 8.21 -24.50 10.15
C PHE A 34 8.48 -25.89 9.59
N ASP A 35 7.81 -26.28 8.51
CA ASP A 35 8.04 -27.55 7.82
C ASP A 35 8.43 -27.33 6.35
N THR A 36 9.69 -27.63 6.05
CA THR A 36 10.25 -27.54 4.69
C THR A 36 10.11 -28.83 3.89
N ALA A 37 9.80 -29.95 4.54
CA ALA A 37 9.70 -31.27 3.91
C ALA A 37 8.26 -31.58 3.45
N SER A 38 7.25 -31.07 4.17
CA SER A 38 5.83 -31.23 3.84
C SER A 38 5.04 -29.95 4.14
N PRO A 39 5.30 -28.87 3.39
CA PRO A 39 4.66 -27.57 3.64
C PRO A 39 3.15 -27.66 3.41
N ALA A 40 2.37 -27.09 4.34
CA ALA A 40 0.90 -27.09 4.25
C ALA A 40 0.37 -26.27 3.06
N LEU A 41 1.09 -25.20 2.69
CA LEU A 41 0.76 -24.33 1.56
C LEU A 41 2.00 -24.04 0.72
N ALA A 42 2.14 -24.77 -0.39
CA ALA A 42 3.15 -24.54 -1.41
C ALA A 42 2.50 -24.39 -2.79
N LEU A 43 2.96 -23.41 -3.55
CA LEU A 43 2.48 -23.11 -4.90
C LEU A 43 3.65 -23.06 -5.87
N GLU A 44 3.55 -23.77 -6.98
CA GLU A 44 4.51 -23.67 -8.08
C GLU A 44 4.10 -22.52 -9.00
N VAL A 45 4.71 -21.36 -8.78
CA VAL A 45 4.38 -20.13 -9.52
C VAL A 45 5.64 -19.32 -9.80
N PRO A 46 5.73 -18.61 -10.93
CA PRO A 46 6.81 -17.64 -11.14
C PRO A 46 6.76 -16.51 -10.11
N LEU A 47 7.91 -16.11 -9.55
CA LEU A 47 7.95 -15.13 -8.47
C LEU A 47 7.49 -13.73 -8.89
N PHE A 48 7.56 -13.40 -10.19
CA PHE A 48 7.06 -12.11 -10.67
C PHE A 48 5.55 -11.94 -10.40
N LEU A 49 4.76 -13.01 -10.46
CA LEU A 49 3.31 -12.95 -10.16
C LEU A 49 3.06 -12.67 -8.69
N VAL A 50 3.80 -13.35 -7.81
CA VAL A 50 3.70 -13.16 -6.35
C VAL A 50 4.03 -11.71 -5.98
N ILE A 51 5.12 -11.18 -6.53
CA ILE A 51 5.56 -9.81 -6.28
C ILE A 51 4.54 -8.80 -6.84
N LEU A 52 4.03 -9.00 -8.04
CA LEU A 52 3.05 -8.09 -8.66
C LEU A 52 1.76 -8.03 -7.84
N VAL A 53 1.22 -9.19 -7.43
CA VAL A 53 0.00 -9.26 -6.61
C VAL A 53 0.22 -8.61 -5.24
N SER A 54 1.39 -8.84 -4.62
CA SER A 54 1.74 -8.20 -3.35
C SER A 54 1.81 -6.67 -3.46
N VAL A 55 2.44 -6.16 -4.51
CA VAL A 55 2.49 -4.72 -4.80
C VAL A 55 1.10 -4.15 -5.06
N LEU A 56 0.28 -4.84 -5.88
CA LEU A 56 -1.10 -4.44 -6.16
C LEU A 56 -1.93 -4.36 -4.87
N ALA A 57 -1.84 -5.37 -4.01
CA ALA A 57 -2.50 -5.36 -2.71
C ALA A 57 -2.06 -4.16 -1.87
N GLY A 58 -0.76 -3.86 -1.83
CA GLY A 58 -0.22 -2.68 -1.16
C GLY A 58 -0.78 -1.36 -1.69
N ILE A 59 -0.92 -1.22 -3.02
CA ILE A 59 -1.52 -0.05 -3.66
C ILE A 59 -3.00 0.09 -3.28
N LEU A 60 -3.75 -1.01 -3.30
CA LEU A 60 -5.17 -1.02 -2.93
C LEU A 60 -5.36 -0.60 -1.47
N PHE A 61 -4.63 -1.20 -0.53
CA PHE A 61 -4.70 -0.82 0.89
C PHE A 61 -4.26 0.64 1.12
N GLY A 62 -3.19 1.08 0.48
CA GLY A 62 -2.72 2.47 0.56
C GLY A 62 -3.74 3.46 -0.01
N GLY A 63 -4.34 3.13 -1.15
CA GLY A 63 -5.37 3.92 -1.81
C GLY A 63 -6.65 4.02 -0.98
N MET A 64 -7.12 2.90 -0.41
CA MET A 64 -8.26 2.88 0.49
C MET A 64 -8.01 3.76 1.73
N GLY A 65 -6.82 3.69 2.32
CA GLY A 65 -6.43 4.55 3.43
C GLY A 65 -6.42 6.04 3.06
N ALA A 66 -5.85 6.38 1.90
CA ALA A 66 -5.82 7.76 1.40
C ALA A 66 -7.24 8.30 1.12
N TRP A 67 -8.12 7.49 0.53
CA TRP A 67 -9.51 7.85 0.26
C TRP A 67 -10.30 8.07 1.54
N ALA A 68 -10.18 7.18 2.52
CA ALA A 68 -10.82 7.33 3.83
C ALA A 68 -10.37 8.62 4.53
N GLN A 69 -9.08 8.96 4.45
CA GLN A 69 -8.56 10.21 4.99
C GLN A 69 -9.13 11.44 4.27
N ALA A 70 -9.18 11.41 2.93
CA ALA A 70 -9.74 12.51 2.14
C ALA A 70 -11.22 12.74 2.46
N ARG A 71 -12.02 11.67 2.57
CA ARG A 71 -13.44 11.74 2.94
C ARG A 71 -13.66 12.39 4.31
N ARG A 72 -12.85 12.05 5.32
CA ARG A 72 -12.93 12.66 6.67
C ARG A 72 -12.63 14.16 6.63
N LYS A 73 -11.65 14.59 5.84
CA LYS A 73 -11.30 16.02 5.69
C LYS A 73 -12.43 16.81 5.02
N ALA A 74 -13.04 16.26 3.97
CA ALA A 74 -14.15 16.90 3.26
C ALA A 74 -15.41 17.07 4.14
N ALA A 75 -15.70 16.10 5.01
CA ALA A 75 -16.81 16.22 5.96
C ALA A 75 -16.56 17.32 7.01
N LYS A 76 -15.30 17.52 7.43
CA LYS A 76 -14.93 18.54 8.42
C LYS A 76 -15.01 19.97 7.87
N SER A 77 -14.69 20.18 6.58
CA SER A 77 -14.77 21.51 5.94
C SER A 77 -16.21 22.03 5.78
N GLN A 78 -17.21 21.15 5.73
CA GLN A 78 -18.62 21.55 5.62
C GLN A 78 -19.18 22.11 6.94
N GLY A 79 -18.69 21.63 8.09
CA GLY A 79 -19.11 22.14 9.41
C GLY A 79 -18.56 23.52 9.76
N THR A 80 -17.44 23.95 9.16
CA THR A 80 -16.85 25.28 9.42
C THR A 80 -17.50 26.39 8.57
N ALA A 81 -18.00 26.07 7.37
CA ALA A 81 -18.64 27.05 6.49
C ALA A 81 -20.00 27.53 7.03
N ALA A 82 -20.79 26.65 7.65
CA ALA A 82 -22.11 26.99 8.21
C ALA A 82 -22.05 27.95 9.41
N THR A 83 -20.92 28.06 10.12
CA THR A 83 -20.73 28.96 11.26
C THR A 83 -20.27 30.36 10.85
N GLY A 84 -19.72 30.52 9.64
CA GLY A 84 -19.20 31.80 9.14
C GLY A 84 -20.25 32.69 8.45
N GLU A 85 -21.36 32.10 7.99
CA GLU A 85 -22.40 32.81 7.22
C GLU A 85 -23.45 33.52 8.10
N THR A 86 -23.49 33.20 9.40
CA THR A 86 -24.42 33.80 10.37
C THR A 86 -23.80 34.88 11.25
N LEU A 87 -22.72 35.55 10.83
CA LEU A 87 -22.18 36.71 11.54
C LEU A 87 -22.63 38.02 10.89
N PRO A 88 -23.81 38.58 11.23
CA PRO A 88 -24.26 39.90 10.79
C PRO A 88 -23.56 41.08 11.50
N VAL A 89 -22.34 40.92 12.02
CA VAL A 89 -21.80 41.78 13.11
C VAL A 89 -20.61 42.69 12.75
N LEU A 90 -20.13 42.70 11.50
CA LEU A 90 -19.12 43.70 11.08
C LEU A 90 -19.66 44.52 9.92
N ARG A 91 -20.72 45.29 10.21
CA ARG A 91 -21.39 46.20 9.29
C ARG A 91 -21.48 47.58 9.95
N ASP A 92 -20.32 48.12 10.31
CA ASP A 92 -20.16 49.44 10.91
C ASP A 92 -18.79 50.00 10.50
#